data_AF-A0A392T136-F1
#
_entry.id   AF-A0A392T136-F1
#
_cell.length_a   1.000
_cell.length_b   1.000
_cell.length_c   1.000
_cell.angle_alpha   90.00
_cell.angle_beta   90.00
_cell.angle_gamma   90.00
#
_symmetry.space_group_name_H-M   'P 1'
#
loop_
_entity.id
_entity.type
_entity.pdbx_description
1 polymer ?
#
loop_
_entity_poly.entity_id
_entity_poly.type
_entity_poly.pdbx_seq_one_letter_code
_entity_poly.pdbx_strand_id
1 'polypeptide(L)'
;LERFMNNKPPIFKGGYDPDGGQQWLEGIERIFGAMRCQDKHRVLLGGYVLHDEADHWWGNTKQRLEAGGAIITWARFKREFLTKYFPADERNRK
;
A
#
# COMPACT_ATOMS: atom_id res chain seq x y z
N LEU A 1 -9.13 -0.21 -13.89
CA LEU A 1 -9.77 -0.42 -12.58
C LEU A 1 -10.63 -1.68 -12.55
N GLU A 2 -11.50 -1.91 -13.54
CA GLU A 2 -12.45 -3.04 -13.57
C GLU A 2 -11.82 -4.42 -13.37
N ARG A 3 -10.74 -4.74 -14.10
CA ARG A 3 -10.03 -6.03 -13.93
C ARG A 3 -9.49 -6.24 -12.51
N PHE A 4 -9.09 -5.16 -11.85
CA PHE A 4 -8.57 -5.23 -10.48
C PHE A 4 -9.71 -5.45 -9.48
N MET A 5 -10.81 -4.70 -9.61
CA MET A 5 -12.00 -4.88 -8.76
C MET A 5 -12.65 -6.25 -8.95
N ASN A 6 -12.57 -6.84 -10.14
CA ASN A 6 -13.06 -8.20 -10.40
C ASN A 6 -12.29 -9.28 -9.60
N ASN A 7 -11.06 -8.99 -9.16
CA ASN A 7 -10.28 -9.87 -8.30
C ASN A 7 -10.61 -9.70 -6.81
N LYS A 8 -11.61 -8.86 -6.46
CA LYS A 8 -12.03 -8.57 -5.09
C LYS A 8 -10.84 -8.25 -4.17
N PRO A 9 -10.12 -7.15 -4.45
CA PRO A 9 -8.93 -6.81 -3.70
C PRO A 9 -9.27 -6.57 -2.21
N PRO A 10 -8.39 -6.97 -1.29
CA PRO A 10 -8.61 -6.71 0.12
C PRO A 10 -8.58 -5.19 0.38
N ILE A 11 -9.43 -4.73 1.29
CA ILE A 11 -9.48 -3.32 1.73
C ILE A 11 -8.74 -3.20 3.06
N PHE A 12 -7.90 -2.17 3.19
CA PHE A 12 -7.23 -1.88 4.45
C PHE A 12 -7.67 -0.52 4.98
N LYS A 13 -8.19 -0.51 6.20
CA LYS A 13 -8.77 0.68 6.84
C LYS A 13 -7.77 1.48 7.69
N GLY A 14 -6.55 0.95 7.86
CA GLY A 14 -5.56 1.50 8.79
C GLY A 14 -5.67 0.91 10.18
N GLY A 15 -5.09 1.60 11.17
CA GLY A 15 -4.94 1.12 12.55
C GLY A 15 -3.63 0.38 12.79
N TYR A 16 -3.30 0.16 14.07
CA TYR A 16 -2.13 -0.62 14.49
C TYR A 16 -2.46 -2.12 14.39
N ASP A 17 -2.46 -2.62 13.16
CA ASP A 17 -2.74 -4.02 12.84
C ASP A 17 -1.66 -4.55 11.88
N PRO A 18 -0.49 -4.95 12.41
CA PRO A 18 0.61 -5.45 11.58
C PRO A 18 0.20 -6.72 10.82
N ASP A 19 -0.54 -7.64 11.43
CA ASP A 19 -1.02 -8.84 10.75
C ASP A 19 -1.97 -8.52 9.59
N GLY A 20 -2.98 -7.68 9.80
CA GLY A 20 -3.91 -7.30 8.71
C GLY A 20 -3.25 -6.43 7.65
N GLY A 21 -2.31 -5.56 8.03
CA GLY A 21 -1.49 -4.81 7.09
C GLY A 21 -0.64 -5.73 6.21
N GLN A 22 -0.11 -6.82 6.78
CA GLN A 22 0.70 -7.79 6.05
C GLN A 22 -0.16 -8.61 5.10
N GLN A 23 -1.28 -9.15 5.59
CA GLN A 23 -2.23 -9.93 4.78
C GLN A 23 -2.78 -9.11 3.60
N TRP A 24 -3.09 -7.83 3.84
CA TRP A 24 -3.50 -6.91 2.79
C TRP A 24 -2.41 -6.74 1.72
N LEU A 25 -1.16 -6.52 2.16
CA LEU A 25 -0.04 -6.32 1.25
C LEU A 25 0.24 -7.58 0.41
N GLU A 26 0.25 -8.75 1.02
CA GLU A 26 0.42 -10.02 0.30
C GLU A 26 -0.72 -10.28 -0.69
N GLY A 27 -1.96 -10.02 -0.28
CA GLY A 27 -3.14 -10.18 -1.12
C GLY A 27 -3.12 -9.26 -2.35
N ILE A 28 -2.75 -7.99 -2.17
CA ILE A 28 -2.71 -7.04 -3.29
C ILE A 28 -1.52 -7.31 -4.23
N GLU A 29 -0.36 -7.70 -3.69
CA GLU A 29 0.80 -8.07 -4.51
C GLU A 29 0.54 -9.31 -5.36
N ARG A 30 -0.22 -10.28 -4.84
CA ARG A 30 -0.68 -11.44 -5.60
C ARG A 30 -1.55 -11.04 -6.79
N ILE A 31 -2.49 -10.11 -6.60
CA ILE A 31 -3.35 -9.60 -7.67
C ILE A 31 -2.51 -8.83 -8.71
N PHE A 32 -1.58 -7.99 -8.27
CA PHE A 32 -0.67 -7.28 -9.18
C PHE A 32 0.20 -8.21 -10.01
N GLY A 33 0.67 -9.31 -9.43
CA GLY A 33 1.37 -10.37 -10.14
C GLY A 33 0.48 -11.03 -11.19
N ALA A 34 -0.72 -11.47 -10.80
CA ALA A 34 -1.68 -12.11 -11.71
C ALA A 34 -2.09 -11.20 -12.89
N MET A 35 -2.26 -9.90 -12.63
CA MET A 35 -2.62 -8.92 -13.66
C MET A 35 -1.44 -8.37 -14.46
N ARG A 36 -0.19 -8.71 -14.09
CA ARG A 36 1.05 -8.11 -14.61
C ARG A 36 1.02 -6.58 -14.57
N CYS A 37 0.53 -6.01 -13.46
CA CYS A 37 0.44 -4.57 -13.28
C CYS A 37 1.85 -3.93 -13.26
N GLN A 38 2.02 -2.88 -14.05
CA GLN A 38 3.20 -2.01 -13.99
C GLN A 38 3.21 -1.20 -12.68
N ASP A 39 4.38 -0.86 -12.15
CA ASP A 39 4.58 -0.13 -10.89
C ASP A 39 3.68 1.10 -10.73
N LYS A 40 3.58 1.93 -11.78
CA LYS A 40 2.71 3.12 -11.78
C LYS A 40 1.24 2.81 -11.49
N HIS A 41 0.75 1.68 -11.98
CA HIS A 41 -0.62 1.23 -11.75
C HIS A 41 -0.78 0.61 -10.36
N ARG A 42 0.27 -0.04 -9.83
CA ARG A 42 0.24 -0.64 -8.49
C ARG A 42 0.02 0.41 -7.41
N VAL A 43 0.71 1.54 -7.49
CA VAL A 43 0.54 2.65 -6.52
C VAL A 43 -0.88 3.22 -6.59
N LEU A 44 -1.41 3.41 -7.79
CA LEU A 44 -2.77 3.92 -7.98
C LEU A 44 -3.84 2.94 -7.45
N LEU A 45 -3.71 1.65 -7.77
CA LEU A 45 -4.64 0.62 -7.33
C LEU A 45 -4.52 0.32 -5.84
N GLY A 46 -3.29 0.34 -5.30
CA GLY A 46 -3.01 0.16 -3.88
C GLY A 46 -3.59 1.27 -3.04
N GLY A 47 -3.41 2.53 -3.46
CA GLY A 47 -4.07 3.66 -2.82
C GLY A 47 -5.59 3.58 -2.87
N TYR A 48 -6.16 3.07 -3.96
CA TYR A 48 -7.62 2.99 -4.12
C TYR A 48 -8.33 2.01 -3.17
N VAL A 49 -7.63 1.02 -2.63
CA VAL A 49 -8.21 0.05 -1.67
C VAL A 49 -7.82 0.34 -0.23
N LEU A 50 -7.18 1.49 0.01
CA LEU A 50 -7.06 2.05 1.35
C LEU A 50 -8.36 2.80 1.66
N HIS A 51 -8.81 2.68 2.90
CA HIS A 51 -9.99 3.34 3.41
C HIS A 51 -9.71 3.96 4.78
N ASP A 52 -10.62 4.82 5.24
CA ASP A 52 -10.61 5.40 6.58
C ASP A 52 -9.24 6.06 6.91
N GLU A 53 -8.54 5.60 7.95
CA GLU A 53 -7.26 6.16 8.39
C GLU A 53 -6.17 5.99 7.32
N ALA A 54 -6.15 4.84 6.65
CA ALA A 54 -5.13 4.53 5.64
C ALA A 54 -5.26 5.41 4.40
N ASP A 55 -6.48 5.74 3.98
CA ASP A 55 -6.71 6.66 2.85
C ASP A 55 -6.22 8.09 3.17
N HIS A 56 -6.57 8.61 4.35
CA HIS A 56 -6.10 9.91 4.81
C HIS A 56 -4.56 9.97 4.94
N TRP A 57 -3.96 8.94 5.53
CA TRP A 57 -2.50 8.83 5.64
C TRP A 57 -1.84 8.78 4.27
N TRP A 58 -2.38 7.98 3.34
CA TRP A 58 -1.82 7.84 2.01
C TRP A 58 -1.94 9.13 1.20
N GLY A 59 -3.05 9.85 1.30
CA GLY A 59 -3.22 11.17 0.67
C GLY A 59 -2.14 12.18 1.10
N ASN A 60 -1.89 12.28 2.40
CA ASN A 60 -0.84 13.16 2.93
C ASN A 60 0.58 12.70 2.54
N THR A 61 0.84 11.39 2.62
CA THR A 61 2.15 10.81 2.25
C THR A 61 2.43 10.99 0.76
N LYS A 62 1.44 10.74 -0.08
CA LYS A 62 1.50 10.92 -1.53
C LYS A 62 1.86 12.37 -1.89
N GLN A 63 1.18 13.36 -1.31
CA GLN A 63 1.51 14.78 -1.53
C GLN A 63 2.96 15.10 -1.15
N ARG A 64 3.42 14.61 0.01
CA ARG A 64 4.81 14.82 0.45
C ARG A 64 5.84 14.15 -0.47
N LEU A 65 5.51 12.99 -1.03
CA LEU A 65 6.38 12.28 -1.96
C LEU A 65 6.42 12.94 -3.35
N GLU A 66 5.28 13.46 -3.81
CA GLU A 66 5.15 14.17 -5.10
C GLU A 66 5.74 15.59 -5.04
N ALA A 67 5.90 16.19 -3.86
CA ALA A 67 6.47 17.52 -3.67
C ALA A 67 7.89 17.69 -4.26
N GLY A 68 8.62 16.59 -4.51
CA GLY A 68 9.92 16.60 -5.18
C GLY A 68 9.90 16.27 -6.68
N GLY A 69 8.72 16.19 -7.32
CA GLY A 69 8.58 15.73 -8.71
C GLY A 69 8.93 14.24 -8.90
N ALA A 70 9.06 13.49 -7.81
CA ALA A 70 9.47 12.10 -7.84
C ALA A 70 8.28 11.19 -8.20
N ILE A 71 8.49 10.29 -9.14
CA ILE A 71 7.52 9.22 -9.43
C ILE A 71 7.48 8.27 -8.24
N ILE A 72 6.31 8.12 -7.64
CA ILE A 72 6.10 7.14 -6.58
C ILE A 72 6.08 5.74 -7.22
N THR A 73 7.05 4.91 -6.86
CA THR A 73 7.08 3.49 -7.22
C THR A 73 6.37 2.66 -6.15
N TRP A 74 5.97 1.43 -6.49
CA TRP A 74 5.35 0.53 -5.52
C TRP A 74 6.30 0.22 -4.35
N ALA A 75 7.59 0.08 -4.65
CA ALA A 75 8.63 -0.10 -3.62
C ALA A 75 8.65 1.06 -2.61
N ARG A 76 8.43 2.30 -3.06
CA ARG A 76 8.39 3.47 -2.18
C ARG A 76 7.10 3.52 -1.36
N PHE A 77 5.96 3.21 -1.96
CA PHE A 77 4.70 3.00 -1.23
C PHE A 77 4.90 1.99 -0.08
N LYS A 78 5.44 0.80 -0.39
CA LYS A 78 5.66 -0.26 0.61
C LYS A 78 6.54 0.19 1.76
N ARG A 79 7.60 0.95 1.48
CA ARG A 79 8.49 1.47 2.53
C ARG A 79 7.74 2.38 3.50
N GLU A 80 6.96 3.32 2.99
CA GLU A 80 6.18 4.24 3.83
C GLU A 80 5.09 3.49 4.60
N PHE A 81 4.41 2.55 3.93
CA PHE A 81 3.39 1.70 4.54
C PHE A 81 3.95 0.86 5.70
N LEU A 82 5.06 0.17 5.47
CA LEU A 82 5.77 -0.58 6.50
C LEU A 82 6.24 0.35 7.61
N THR A 83 6.77 1.52 7.32
CA THR A 83 7.21 2.46 8.36
C THR A 83 6.05 2.93 9.25
N LYS A 84 4.86 3.13 8.66
CA LYS A 84 3.67 3.61 9.37
C LYS A 84 3.00 2.52 10.20
N TYR A 85 2.81 1.34 9.62
CA TYR A 85 2.02 0.24 10.21
C TYR A 85 2.89 -0.85 10.86
N PHE A 86 4.19 -0.86 10.56
CA PHE A 86 5.20 -1.76 11.12
C PHE A 86 6.41 -0.95 11.63
N PRO A 87 6.22 -0.07 12.64
CA PRO A 87 7.35 0.62 13.24
C PRO A 87 8.36 -0.41 13.78
N ALA A 88 9.64 -0.11 13.64
CA ALA A 88 10.77 -1.04 13.74
C ALA A 88 10.97 -1.77 15.10
N ASP A 89 10.06 -1.64 16.06
CA ASP A 89 10.10 -2.37 17.34
C ASP A 89 10.05 -3.90 17.17
N GLU A 90 9.61 -4.41 16.01
CA GLU A 90 9.64 -5.84 15.68
C GLU A 90 10.89 -6.27 14.89
N ARG A 91 11.73 -5.32 14.45
CA ARG A 91 12.95 -5.60 13.67
C ARG A 91 14.17 -5.92 14.54
N ASN A 92 14.10 -5.70 15.85
CA ASN A 92 15.25 -5.83 16.75
C ASN A 92 15.21 -7.05 17.68
N ARG A 93 14.43 -8.09 17.34
CA ARG A 93 14.49 -9.39 18.02
C ARG A 93 15.12 -10.43 17.09
N LYS A 94 16.44 -10.34 16.90
CA LYS A 94 17.29 -11.46 16.52
C LYS A 94 18.43 -11.57 17.50
#